data_AF-X0CJA4-F1
#
_entry.id   AF-X0CJA4-F1
#
_cell.length_a   1.000
_cell.length_b   1.000
_cell.length_c   1.000
_cell.angle_alpha   90.00
_cell.angle_beta   90.00
_cell.angle_gamma   90.00
#
_symmetry.space_group_name_H-M   'P 1'
#
loop_
_entity.id
_entity.type
_entity.pdbx_description
1 polymer ?
#
loop_
_entity_poly.entity_id
_entity_poly.type
_entity_poly.pdbx_seq_one_letter_code
_entity_poly.pdbx_strand_id
1 'polypeptide(L)'
;MFWAFDLKESATTNKAYFFPGAVAHSVGKSTLDVVTDAISSAPGCQPESISAFASFARFVNERRYLNLEMDMLALDLVPIEKSRLKIYFRDRRTDFRSVTEMMSLGGRIHGADFDVGMRNLRNLWDTLLGTSGVPDDIPLPHNNHRTAGILYNVELRTNSTIPKVKIYIPVRHYAKNDSQILEALKGFLTDQASKLPDVAIDLNWAKRYSDCLYSIFGEEMLSNGLGVHTYIGCSIQSKGDLRVVAYVNPQQ
;
A
#
# COMPACT_ATOMS: atom_id res chain seq x y z
N MET A 1 11.52 7.04 -14.60
CA MET A 1 11.01 5.65 -14.61
C MET A 1 11.93 4.81 -13.75
N PHE A 2 11.43 3.80 -13.04
CA PHE A 2 12.27 2.77 -12.41
C PHE A 2 11.69 1.37 -12.64
N TRP A 3 12.51 0.35 -12.40
CA TRP A 3 12.15 -1.06 -12.56
C TRP A 3 12.14 -1.77 -11.21
N ALA A 4 11.30 -2.80 -11.07
CA ALA A 4 11.33 -3.70 -9.93
C ALA A 4 11.25 -5.16 -10.38
N PHE A 5 11.83 -6.04 -9.59
CA PHE A 5 11.92 -7.47 -9.85
C PHE A 5 11.30 -8.22 -8.67
N ASP A 6 10.19 -8.91 -8.90
CA ASP A 6 9.64 -9.87 -7.93
C ASP A 6 10.40 -11.19 -8.09
N LEU A 7 11.29 -11.48 -7.15
CA LEU A 7 12.07 -12.72 -7.11
C LEU A 7 11.25 -13.80 -6.39
N LYS A 8 10.81 -14.82 -7.12
CA LYS A 8 10.25 -16.06 -6.56
C LYS A 8 11.20 -17.21 -6.86
N GLU A 9 11.08 -18.30 -6.11
CA GLU A 9 11.94 -19.49 -6.24
C GLU A 9 12.08 -20.00 -7.69
N SER A 10 10.97 -20.02 -8.44
CA SER A 10 10.93 -20.56 -9.81
C SER A 10 10.79 -19.52 -10.92
N ALA A 11 10.56 -18.24 -10.60
CA ALA A 11 10.29 -17.22 -11.62
C ALA A 11 10.57 -15.81 -11.12
N THR A 12 11.09 -14.97 -12.02
CA THR A 12 11.17 -13.52 -11.82
C THR A 12 10.06 -12.83 -12.61
N THR A 13 9.35 -11.90 -11.97
CA THR A 13 8.37 -11.02 -12.66
C THR A 13 8.84 -9.58 -12.59
N ASN A 14 8.91 -8.93 -13.75
CA ASN A 14 9.41 -7.56 -13.87
C ASN A 14 8.26 -6.56 -13.82
N LYS A 15 8.51 -5.37 -13.29
CA LYS A 15 7.57 -4.25 -13.25
C LYS A 15 8.25 -2.97 -13.67
N ALA A 16 7.50 -2.11 -14.36
CA ALA A 16 7.93 -0.76 -14.71
C ALA A 16 7.06 0.28 -13.99
N TYR A 17 7.68 1.37 -13.56
CA TYR A 17 7.05 2.48 -12.84
C TYR A 17 7.33 3.82 -13.54
N PHE A 18 6.27 4.55 -13.83
CA PHE A 18 6.26 5.83 -14.53
C PHE A 18 5.77 6.93 -13.59
N PHE A 19 6.33 8.13 -13.71
CA PHE A 19 5.94 9.31 -12.94
C PHE A 19 5.30 10.33 -13.89
N PRO A 20 3.97 10.43 -13.94
CA PRO A 20 3.29 11.21 -14.97
C PRO A 20 3.31 12.72 -14.72
N GLY A 21 3.75 13.18 -13.54
CA GLY A 21 3.71 14.60 -13.14
C GLY A 21 4.43 15.55 -14.10
N ALA A 22 5.61 15.20 -14.60
CA ALA A 22 6.35 16.05 -15.54
C ALA A 22 5.62 16.20 -16.89
N VAL A 23 5.03 15.10 -17.38
CA VAL A 23 4.23 15.11 -18.62
C VAL A 23 2.95 15.91 -18.41
N ALA A 24 2.26 15.71 -17.29
CA ALA A 24 1.05 16.45 -16.94
C ALA A 24 1.30 17.97 -16.92
N HIS A 25 2.42 18.38 -16.32
CA HIS A 25 2.84 19.78 -16.34
C HIS A 25 3.11 20.30 -17.75
N SER A 26 3.84 19.57 -18.59
CA SER A 26 4.20 20.05 -19.93
C SER A 26 3.02 20.15 -20.90
N VAL A 27 1.95 19.36 -20.69
CA VAL A 27 0.73 19.39 -21.54
C VAL A 27 -0.44 20.14 -20.90
N GLY A 28 -0.27 20.72 -19.71
CA GLY A 28 -1.32 21.47 -19.01
C GLY A 28 -2.53 20.64 -18.59
N LYS A 29 -2.36 19.34 -18.33
CA LYS A 29 -3.42 18.42 -17.91
C LYS A 29 -3.25 18.00 -16.45
N SER A 30 -4.32 17.51 -15.83
CA SER A 30 -4.15 16.84 -14.53
C SER A 30 -3.37 15.54 -14.71
N THR A 31 -2.69 15.09 -13.64
CA THR A 31 -1.97 13.82 -13.69
C THR A 31 -2.91 12.63 -13.90
N LEU A 32 -4.16 12.71 -13.41
CA LEU A 32 -5.18 11.70 -13.68
C LEU A 32 -5.56 11.66 -15.16
N ASP A 33 -5.67 12.82 -15.84
CA ASP A 33 -5.99 12.86 -17.28
C ASP A 33 -4.87 12.23 -18.10
N VAL A 34 -3.60 12.51 -17.77
CA VAL A 34 -2.45 11.87 -18.45
C VAL A 34 -2.45 10.35 -18.25
N VAL A 35 -2.75 9.88 -17.04
CA VAL A 35 -2.88 8.45 -16.76
C VAL A 35 -4.07 7.85 -17.52
N THR A 36 -5.19 8.57 -17.61
CA THR A 36 -6.38 8.18 -18.37
C THR A 36 -6.05 8.01 -19.85
N ASP A 37 -5.45 9.01 -20.47
CA ASP A 37 -5.05 8.99 -21.87
C ASP A 37 -4.08 7.82 -22.17
N ALA A 38 -3.11 7.59 -21.27
CA ALA A 38 -2.15 6.50 -21.39
C ALA A 38 -2.81 5.11 -21.30
N ILE A 39 -3.76 4.91 -20.38
CA ILE A 39 -4.47 3.64 -20.24
C ILE A 39 -5.43 3.42 -21.41
N SER A 40 -6.21 4.43 -21.80
CA SER A 40 -7.21 4.31 -22.88
C SER A 40 -6.58 4.14 -24.27
N SER A 41 -5.34 4.57 -24.46
CA SER A 41 -4.59 4.34 -25.70
C SER A 41 -3.79 3.03 -25.72
N ALA A 42 -3.71 2.32 -24.59
CA ALA A 42 -2.93 1.09 -24.49
C ALA A 42 -3.64 -0.11 -25.17
N PRO A 43 -2.90 -1.00 -25.85
CA PRO A 43 -3.48 -2.23 -26.41
C PRO A 43 -4.23 -3.06 -25.36
N GLY A 44 -5.42 -3.55 -25.72
CA GLY A 44 -6.26 -4.38 -24.84
C GLY A 44 -7.10 -3.62 -23.80
N CYS A 45 -6.95 -2.29 -23.71
CA CYS A 45 -7.70 -1.44 -22.78
C CYS A 45 -8.93 -0.79 -23.45
N GLN A 46 -9.87 -1.62 -23.92
CA GLN A 46 -11.17 -1.14 -24.39
C GLN A 46 -12.03 -0.66 -23.22
N PRO A 47 -12.98 0.28 -23.40
CA PRO A 47 -13.80 0.82 -22.31
C PRO A 47 -14.45 -0.25 -21.43
N GLU A 48 -14.90 -1.36 -22.01
CA GLU A 48 -15.54 -2.47 -21.33
C GLU A 48 -14.54 -3.28 -20.48
N SER A 49 -13.27 -3.37 -20.92
CA SER A 49 -12.22 -4.14 -20.25
C SER A 49 -11.57 -3.41 -19.07
N ILE A 50 -11.82 -2.09 -18.93
CA ILE A 50 -11.26 -1.22 -17.89
C ILE A 50 -12.32 -0.62 -16.94
N SER A 51 -13.44 -1.31 -16.74
CA SER A 51 -14.52 -0.83 -15.86
C SER A 51 -14.07 -0.48 -14.43
N ALA A 52 -13.15 -1.25 -13.84
CA ALA A 52 -12.53 -0.93 -12.55
C ALA A 52 -11.78 0.42 -12.56
N PHE A 53 -11.12 0.77 -13.68
CA PHE A 53 -10.46 2.05 -13.83
C PHE A 53 -11.47 3.19 -13.91
N ALA A 54 -12.54 3.04 -14.69
CA ALA A 54 -13.62 4.01 -14.76
C ALA A 54 -14.27 4.27 -13.39
N SER A 55 -14.44 3.20 -12.59
CA SER A 55 -14.93 3.30 -11.21
C SER A 55 -13.99 4.12 -10.31
N PHE A 56 -12.68 3.87 -10.40
CA PHE A 56 -11.66 4.64 -9.68
C PHE A 56 -11.60 6.11 -10.13
N ALA A 57 -11.58 6.38 -11.43
CA ALA A 57 -11.57 7.73 -11.98
C ALA A 57 -12.80 8.53 -11.52
N ARG A 58 -13.98 7.90 -11.46
CA ARG A 58 -15.19 8.51 -10.91
C ARG A 58 -15.05 8.83 -9.43
N PHE A 59 -14.53 7.90 -8.63
CA PHE A 59 -14.26 8.12 -7.20
C PHE A 59 -13.36 9.33 -6.95
N VAL A 60 -12.28 9.48 -7.74
CA VAL A 60 -11.36 10.63 -7.63
C VAL A 60 -12.05 11.92 -8.08
N ASN A 61 -12.82 11.89 -9.17
CA ASN A 61 -13.52 13.07 -9.68
C ASN A 61 -14.60 13.60 -8.71
N GLU A 62 -15.35 12.72 -8.04
CA GLU A 62 -16.28 13.08 -6.97
C GLU A 62 -15.59 13.74 -5.77
N ARG A 63 -14.28 13.54 -5.62
CA ARG A 63 -13.45 13.98 -4.50
C ARG A 63 -12.34 14.94 -4.93
N ARG A 64 -12.56 15.71 -5.99
CA ARG A 64 -11.58 16.71 -6.46
C ARG A 64 -11.13 17.67 -5.36
N TYR A 65 -12.00 17.97 -4.40
CA TYR A 65 -11.68 18.82 -3.24
C TYR A 65 -10.59 18.24 -2.32
N LEU A 66 -10.33 16.93 -2.36
CA LEU A 66 -9.26 16.29 -1.58
C LEU A 66 -7.87 16.50 -2.20
N ASN A 67 -7.78 16.91 -3.47
CA ASN A 67 -6.51 17.08 -4.19
C ASN A 67 -5.58 15.86 -4.11
N LEU A 68 -6.12 14.65 -4.30
CA LEU A 68 -5.33 13.42 -4.27
C LEU A 68 -4.17 13.48 -5.28
N GLU A 69 -2.95 13.20 -4.80
CA GLU A 69 -1.73 13.31 -5.60
C GLU A 69 -1.49 11.99 -6.34
N MET A 70 -1.60 11.98 -7.67
CA MET A 70 -1.34 10.79 -8.49
C MET A 70 0.17 10.63 -8.72
N ASP A 71 0.85 9.91 -7.82
CA ASP A 71 2.32 9.81 -7.80
C ASP A 71 2.89 8.99 -8.97
N MET A 72 2.32 7.81 -9.25
CA MET A 72 2.90 6.85 -10.20
C MET A 72 1.86 6.00 -10.95
N LEU A 73 2.21 5.59 -12.16
CA LEU A 73 1.59 4.49 -12.89
C LEU A 73 2.58 3.34 -12.98
N ALA A 74 2.17 2.11 -12.68
CA ALA A 74 3.01 0.93 -12.83
C ALA A 74 2.30 -0.20 -13.57
N LEU A 75 3.07 -1.07 -14.21
CA LEU A 75 2.57 -2.29 -14.84
C LEU A 75 3.51 -3.47 -14.68
N ASP A 76 2.94 -4.67 -14.71
CA ASP A 76 3.71 -5.92 -14.80
C ASP A 76 4.12 -6.17 -16.27
N LEU A 77 5.38 -6.51 -16.51
CA LEU A 77 5.93 -6.82 -17.83
C LEU A 77 5.72 -8.30 -18.18
N VAL A 78 4.46 -8.65 -18.37
CA VAL A 78 3.97 -9.99 -18.70
C VAL A 78 2.92 -9.85 -19.83
N PRO A 79 2.44 -10.95 -20.45
CA PRO A 79 1.33 -10.87 -21.40
C PRO A 79 0.15 -10.07 -20.86
N ILE A 80 -0.52 -9.31 -21.73
CA ILE A 80 -1.51 -8.28 -21.38
C ILE A 80 -2.63 -8.84 -20.49
N GLU A 81 -3.03 -10.08 -20.74
CA GLU A 81 -4.10 -10.82 -20.06
C GLU A 81 -3.74 -11.14 -18.60
N LYS A 82 -2.44 -11.15 -18.29
CA LYS A 82 -1.90 -11.37 -16.94
C LYS A 82 -1.39 -10.08 -16.31
N SER A 83 -1.18 -9.03 -17.11
CA SER A 83 -0.65 -7.77 -16.62
C SER A 83 -1.65 -7.05 -15.74
N ARG A 84 -1.13 -6.22 -14.86
CA ARG A 84 -1.90 -5.38 -13.96
C ARG A 84 -1.42 -3.96 -14.09
N LEU A 85 -2.36 -3.03 -14.17
CA LEU A 85 -2.07 -1.62 -14.01
C LEU A 85 -2.21 -1.26 -12.54
N LYS A 86 -1.32 -0.40 -12.05
CA LYS A 86 -1.35 0.12 -10.68
C LYS A 86 -1.20 1.62 -10.70
N ILE A 87 -2.20 2.32 -10.20
CA ILE A 87 -2.12 3.77 -10.02
C ILE A 87 -1.83 4.02 -8.54
N TYR A 88 -0.71 4.66 -8.27
CA TYR A 88 -0.32 5.05 -6.93
C TYR A 88 -0.78 6.48 -6.69
N PHE A 89 -1.42 6.71 -5.55
CA PHE A 89 -1.90 8.01 -5.18
C PHE A 89 -1.78 8.25 -3.69
N ARG A 90 -1.68 9.52 -3.30
CA ARG A 90 -1.50 9.93 -1.92
C ARG A 90 -2.66 10.79 -1.44
N ASP A 91 -3.11 10.48 -0.24
CA ASP A 91 -4.00 11.33 0.54
C ASP A 91 -3.20 11.96 1.69
N ARG A 92 -3.34 13.27 1.89
CA ARG A 92 -2.66 14.00 2.97
C ARG A 92 -3.37 13.88 4.30
N ARG A 93 -4.63 13.42 4.31
CA ARG A 93 -5.36 13.08 5.54
C ARG A 93 -4.79 11.80 6.13
N THR A 94 -4.59 11.79 7.44
CA THR A 94 -3.92 10.69 8.15
C THR A 94 -4.78 10.07 9.24
N ASP A 95 -6.05 10.46 9.36
CA ASP A 95 -7.01 9.84 10.26
C ASP A 95 -7.47 8.46 9.70
N PHE A 96 -7.84 7.53 10.57
CA PHE A 96 -8.21 6.18 10.13
C PHE A 96 -9.56 6.14 9.38
N ARG A 97 -10.42 7.13 9.60
CA ARG A 97 -11.65 7.33 8.82
C ARG A 97 -11.33 7.65 7.36
N SER A 98 -10.36 8.52 7.08
CA SER A 98 -9.90 8.75 5.69
C SER A 98 -9.28 7.49 5.08
N VAL A 99 -8.55 6.68 5.87
CA VAL A 99 -8.03 5.38 5.44
C VAL A 99 -9.17 4.44 5.01
N THR A 100 -10.24 4.38 5.79
CA THR A 100 -11.44 3.59 5.47
C THR A 100 -12.11 4.06 4.19
N GLU A 101 -12.22 5.38 3.99
CA GLU A 101 -12.75 5.96 2.75
C GLU A 101 -11.92 5.56 1.53
N MET A 102 -10.59 5.65 1.62
CA MET A 102 -9.69 5.31 0.51
C MET A 102 -9.64 3.80 0.23
N MET A 103 -9.59 2.97 1.27
CA MET A 103 -9.59 1.51 1.12
C MET A 103 -10.89 0.97 0.52
N SER A 104 -12.02 1.60 0.83
CA SER A 104 -13.34 1.24 0.27
C SER A 104 -13.65 1.91 -1.06
N LEU A 105 -12.81 2.84 -1.53
CA LEU A 105 -13.12 3.77 -2.62
C LEU A 105 -14.50 4.42 -2.45
N GLY A 106 -14.78 4.89 -1.22
CA GLY A 106 -16.04 5.52 -0.84
C GLY A 106 -17.21 4.54 -0.87
N GLY A 107 -17.03 3.33 -0.34
CA GLY A 107 -18.05 2.27 -0.26
C GLY A 107 -18.24 1.40 -1.51
N ARG A 108 -17.48 1.66 -2.59
CA ARG A 108 -17.51 0.84 -3.82
C ARG A 108 -16.96 -0.56 -3.59
N ILE A 109 -16.02 -0.70 -2.66
CA ILE A 109 -15.51 -1.97 -2.15
C ILE A 109 -16.14 -2.18 -0.77
N HIS A 110 -16.88 -3.27 -0.61
CA HIS A 110 -17.63 -3.60 0.60
C HIS A 110 -17.83 -5.13 0.70
N GLY A 111 -18.35 -5.59 1.84
CA GLY A 111 -18.68 -6.99 2.09
C GLY A 111 -17.99 -7.53 3.34
N ALA A 112 -18.41 -8.71 3.81
CA ALA A 112 -17.97 -9.28 5.07
C ALA A 112 -16.43 -9.41 5.18
N ASP A 113 -15.77 -9.86 4.11
CA ASP A 113 -14.32 -9.97 4.04
C ASP A 113 -13.63 -8.59 4.14
N PHE A 114 -14.21 -7.56 3.51
CA PHE A 114 -13.71 -6.20 3.61
C PHE A 114 -13.85 -5.66 5.04
N ASP A 115 -14.99 -5.89 5.68
CA ASP A 115 -15.23 -5.42 7.05
C ASP A 115 -14.29 -6.09 8.06
N VAL A 116 -14.08 -7.41 7.93
CA VAL A 116 -13.08 -8.14 8.73
C VAL A 116 -11.68 -7.59 8.44
N GLY A 117 -11.34 -7.40 7.17
CA GLY A 117 -10.05 -6.87 6.75
C GLY A 117 -9.77 -5.46 7.27
N MET A 118 -10.78 -4.59 7.31
CA MET A 118 -10.64 -3.24 7.85
C MET A 118 -10.41 -3.25 9.37
N ARG A 119 -11.06 -4.15 10.12
CA ARG A 119 -10.76 -4.34 11.56
C ARG A 119 -9.34 -4.84 11.77
N ASN A 120 -8.89 -5.82 10.97
CA ASN A 120 -7.52 -6.31 11.03
C ASN A 120 -6.51 -5.20 10.67
N LEU A 121 -6.82 -4.39 9.65
CA LEU A 121 -6.00 -3.25 9.25
C LEU A 121 -5.92 -2.19 10.34
N ARG A 122 -7.02 -1.91 11.06
CA ARG A 122 -7.05 -1.00 12.21
C ARG A 122 -6.10 -1.48 13.31
N ASN A 123 -6.14 -2.77 13.64
CA ASN A 123 -5.25 -3.37 14.64
C ASN A 123 -3.77 -3.26 14.23
N LEU A 124 -3.46 -3.54 12.96
CA LEU A 124 -2.10 -3.39 12.42
C LEU A 124 -1.64 -1.92 12.42
N TRP A 125 -2.52 -0.99 12.05
CA TRP A 125 -2.26 0.45 12.11
C TRP A 125 -1.93 0.90 13.53
N ASP A 126 -2.75 0.50 14.51
CA ASP A 126 -2.56 0.86 15.91
C ASP A 126 -1.25 0.36 16.50
N THR A 127 -0.89 -0.89 16.20
CA THR A 127 0.37 -1.47 16.68
C THR A 127 1.59 -0.85 16.00
N LEU A 128 1.53 -0.59 14.69
CA LEU A 128 2.63 0.04 13.97
C LEU A 128 2.87 1.48 14.41
N LEU A 129 1.81 2.24 14.67
CA LEU A 129 1.88 3.69 14.90
C LEU A 129 1.69 4.10 16.37
N GLY A 130 1.38 3.16 17.26
CA GLY A 130 1.13 3.45 18.67
C GLY A 130 -0.18 4.21 18.91
N THR A 131 -1.20 3.98 18.08
CA THR A 131 -2.49 4.72 18.11
C THR A 131 -3.65 3.93 18.72
N SER A 132 -3.35 2.90 19.54
CA SER A 132 -4.38 2.14 20.22
C SER A 132 -5.28 3.06 21.06
N GLY A 133 -6.59 2.93 20.89
CA GLY A 133 -7.60 3.76 21.58
C GLY A 133 -7.81 5.16 21.01
N VAL A 134 -7.03 5.57 19.99
CA VAL A 134 -7.24 6.85 19.30
C VAL A 134 -8.49 6.77 18.40
N PRO A 135 -9.44 7.71 18.48
CA PRO A 135 -10.61 7.73 17.61
C PRO A 135 -10.26 7.83 16.12
N ASP A 136 -11.10 7.26 15.26
CA ASP A 136 -10.86 7.16 13.81
C ASP A 136 -10.75 8.51 13.10
N ASP A 137 -11.29 9.58 13.67
CA ASP A 137 -11.32 10.92 13.08
C ASP A 137 -10.16 11.84 13.52
N ILE A 138 -9.28 11.32 14.39
CA ILE A 138 -8.09 12.05 14.84
C ILE A 138 -6.92 11.75 13.89
N PRO A 139 -6.34 12.79 13.24
CA PRO A 139 -5.21 12.59 12.36
C PRO A 139 -3.93 12.30 13.15
N LEU A 140 -2.99 11.59 12.51
CA LEU A 140 -1.61 11.50 12.99
C LEU A 140 -0.97 12.90 13.09
N PRO A 141 0.10 13.08 13.89
CA PRO A 141 0.80 14.36 14.00
C PRO A 141 1.14 14.97 12.64
N HIS A 142 0.98 16.28 12.50
CA HIS A 142 1.28 16.96 11.25
C HIS A 142 2.76 16.76 10.86
N ASN A 143 2.99 16.43 9.59
CA ASN A 143 4.32 16.24 9.03
C ASN A 143 4.36 16.84 7.62
N ASN A 144 5.25 17.81 7.41
CA ASN A 144 5.39 18.55 6.15
C ASN A 144 6.34 17.87 5.15
N HIS A 145 6.88 16.70 5.48
CA HIS A 145 7.76 15.96 4.59
C HIS A 145 7.06 15.60 3.28
N ARG A 146 7.77 15.67 2.15
CA ARG A 146 7.19 15.43 0.82
C ARG A 146 6.45 14.09 0.73
N THR A 147 6.98 13.04 1.35
CA THR A 147 6.40 11.69 1.37
C THR A 147 5.55 11.36 2.60
N ALA A 148 5.25 12.36 3.44
CA ALA A 148 4.23 12.24 4.48
C ALA A 148 2.82 12.06 3.87
N GLY A 149 1.80 11.81 4.70
CA GLY A 149 0.49 11.37 4.22
C GLY A 149 0.48 9.91 3.80
N ILE A 150 -0.71 9.37 3.53
CA ILE A 150 -0.90 7.94 3.28
C ILE A 150 -0.83 7.67 1.78
N LEU A 151 0.07 6.78 1.38
CA LEU A 151 0.19 6.32 0.00
C LEU A 151 -0.69 5.08 -0.20
N TYR A 152 -1.35 5.02 -1.34
CA TYR A 152 -2.15 3.89 -1.78
C TYR A 152 -1.71 3.48 -3.18
N ASN A 153 -2.03 2.25 -3.56
CA ASN A 153 -2.25 1.95 -4.96
C ASN A 153 -3.61 1.29 -5.18
N VAL A 154 -4.12 1.48 -6.39
CA VAL A 154 -5.25 0.73 -6.92
C VAL A 154 -4.74 -0.21 -8.00
N GLU A 155 -4.91 -1.52 -7.79
CA GLU A 155 -4.59 -2.57 -8.75
C GLU A 155 -5.80 -2.81 -9.65
N LEU A 156 -5.57 -2.70 -10.96
CA LEU A 156 -6.54 -2.81 -12.02
C LEU A 156 -6.16 -4.01 -12.89
N ARG A 157 -7.12 -4.91 -13.07
CA ARG A 157 -7.00 -6.08 -13.96
C ARG A 157 -8.02 -5.94 -15.07
N THR A 158 -7.61 -6.28 -16.28
CA THR A 158 -8.54 -6.40 -17.40
C THR A 158 -9.67 -7.36 -17.04
N ASN A 159 -10.89 -6.99 -17.40
CA ASN A 159 -12.13 -7.74 -17.12
C ASN A 159 -12.50 -7.88 -15.64
N SER A 160 -11.79 -7.22 -14.72
CA SER A 160 -12.23 -7.09 -13.33
C SER A 160 -13.05 -5.82 -13.17
N THR A 161 -14.19 -5.94 -12.49
CA THR A 161 -15.10 -4.81 -12.23
C THR A 161 -14.78 -4.10 -10.91
N ILE A 162 -14.12 -4.79 -9.99
CA ILE A 162 -13.80 -4.27 -8.65
C ILE A 162 -12.28 -4.12 -8.54
N PRO A 163 -11.76 -2.89 -8.40
CA PRO A 163 -10.35 -2.67 -8.19
C PRO A 163 -9.91 -3.18 -6.81
N LYS A 164 -8.63 -3.50 -6.65
CA LYS A 164 -8.06 -3.87 -5.35
C LYS A 164 -7.17 -2.76 -4.82
N VAL A 165 -7.47 -2.25 -3.63
CA VAL A 165 -6.67 -1.20 -2.99
C VAL A 165 -5.61 -1.81 -2.07
N LYS A 166 -4.40 -1.24 -2.13
CA LYS A 166 -3.31 -1.49 -1.18
C LYS A 166 -2.95 -0.17 -0.51
N ILE A 167 -2.88 -0.16 0.81
CA ILE A 167 -2.33 0.94 1.60
C ILE A 167 -0.82 0.74 1.81
N TYR A 168 -0.09 1.84 1.93
CA TYR A 168 1.32 1.91 2.31
C TYR A 168 1.41 2.78 3.55
N ILE A 169 1.45 2.16 4.72
CA ILE A 169 1.50 2.85 6.01
C ILE A 169 2.90 3.49 6.15
N PRO A 170 3.02 4.83 6.20
CA PRO A 170 4.28 5.57 6.20
C PRO A 170 4.98 5.56 7.57
N VAL A 171 5.35 4.38 8.05
CA VAL A 171 5.91 4.18 9.39
C VAL A 171 7.15 5.02 9.68
N ARG A 172 7.98 5.34 8.67
CA ARG A 172 9.12 6.27 8.79
C ARG A 172 8.76 7.66 9.30
N HIS A 173 7.52 8.08 9.13
CA HIS A 173 7.07 9.43 9.48
C HIS A 173 6.26 9.50 10.77
N TYR A 174 5.69 8.37 11.21
CA TYR A 174 4.67 8.38 12.25
C TYR A 174 4.81 7.26 13.30
N ALA A 175 5.68 6.28 13.10
CA ALA A 175 6.04 5.36 14.17
C ALA A 175 7.01 6.04 15.14
N LYS A 176 7.15 5.49 16.35
CA LYS A 176 8.09 6.01 17.35
C LYS A 176 9.56 5.76 16.97
N ASN A 177 9.86 4.53 16.57
CA ASN A 177 11.18 4.03 16.18
C ASN A 177 11.03 2.70 15.42
N ASP A 178 12.12 2.18 14.85
CA ASP A 178 12.10 0.92 14.10
C ASP A 178 11.89 -0.32 14.99
N SER A 179 12.30 -0.28 16.27
CA SER A 179 12.04 -1.36 17.23
C SER A 179 10.54 -1.58 17.47
N GLN A 180 9.75 -0.51 17.60
CA GLN A 180 8.29 -0.59 17.68
C GLN A 180 7.69 -1.25 16.43
N ILE A 181 8.17 -0.88 15.25
CA ILE A 181 7.70 -1.46 13.98
C ILE A 181 8.01 -2.96 13.94
N LEU A 182 9.20 -3.36 14.37
CA LEU A 182 9.60 -4.77 14.43
C LEU A 182 8.72 -5.58 15.40
N GLU A 183 8.46 -5.07 16.60
CA GLU A 183 7.58 -5.78 17.55
C GLU A 183 6.14 -5.89 17.04
N ALA A 184 5.62 -4.84 16.38
CA ALA A 184 4.30 -4.89 15.75
C ALA A 184 4.24 -5.94 14.62
N LEU A 185 5.26 -5.99 13.75
CA LEU A 185 5.34 -6.98 12.67
C LEU A 185 5.54 -8.39 13.19
N LYS A 186 6.35 -8.58 14.24
CA LYS A 186 6.54 -9.86 14.92
C LYS A 186 5.23 -10.35 15.52
N GLY A 187 4.49 -9.48 16.23
CA GLY A 187 3.16 -9.80 16.75
C GLY A 187 2.18 -10.20 15.64
N PHE A 188 2.16 -9.45 14.53
CA PHE A 188 1.36 -9.78 13.36
C PHE A 188 1.75 -11.15 12.77
N LEU A 189 3.04 -11.42 12.55
CA LEU A 189 3.52 -12.68 12.00
C LEU A 189 3.21 -13.86 12.92
N THR A 190 3.34 -13.68 14.25
CA THR A 190 2.96 -14.68 15.25
C THR A 190 1.46 -15.00 15.22
N ASP A 191 0.59 -13.99 15.10
CA ASP A 191 -0.86 -14.20 14.93
C ASP A 191 -1.17 -14.98 13.64
N GLN A 192 -0.51 -14.64 12.53
CA GLN A 192 -0.70 -15.35 11.27
C GLN A 192 -0.19 -16.81 11.34
N ALA A 193 0.97 -17.02 11.96
CA ALA A 193 1.55 -18.34 12.20
C ALA A 193 0.62 -19.26 13.01
N SER A 194 -0.08 -18.70 14.01
CA SER A 194 -1.00 -19.46 14.86
C SER A 194 -2.21 -20.05 14.10
N LYS A 195 -2.50 -19.54 12.90
CA LYS A 195 -3.61 -19.99 12.04
C LYS A 195 -3.17 -21.08 11.05
N LEU A 196 -1.88 -21.38 10.98
CA LEU A 196 -1.32 -22.37 10.08
C LEU A 196 -1.19 -23.74 10.77
N PRO A 197 -1.14 -24.85 9.99
CA PRO A 197 -1.13 -26.20 10.55
C PRO A 197 0.15 -26.53 11.35
N ASP A 198 1.28 -25.90 11.05
CA ASP A 198 2.59 -26.17 11.69
C ASP A 198 3.14 -24.93 12.42
N VAL A 199 2.49 -24.64 13.55
CA VAL A 199 2.73 -23.45 14.38
C VAL A 199 4.21 -23.32 14.82
N ALA A 200 4.92 -24.43 15.02
CA ALA A 200 6.30 -24.41 15.54
C ALA A 200 7.30 -23.89 14.50
N ILE A 201 7.15 -24.27 13.24
CA ILE A 201 7.95 -23.73 12.14
C ILE A 201 7.61 -22.25 11.95
N ASP A 202 6.33 -21.91 11.96
CA ASP A 202 5.83 -20.57 11.63
C ASP A 202 6.21 -19.49 12.66
N LEU A 203 6.26 -19.84 13.96
CA LEU A 203 6.77 -18.94 15.01
C LEU A 203 8.27 -18.62 14.86
N ASN A 204 9.04 -19.54 14.27
CA ASN A 204 10.47 -19.32 14.01
C ASN A 204 10.68 -18.24 12.94
N TRP A 205 9.79 -18.13 11.94
CA TRP A 205 9.87 -17.08 10.91
C TRP A 205 9.63 -15.69 11.48
N ALA A 206 8.66 -15.54 12.38
CA ALA A 206 8.40 -14.27 13.06
C ALA A 206 9.63 -13.78 13.85
N LYS A 207 10.29 -14.71 14.56
CA LYS A 207 11.53 -14.43 15.27
C LYS A 207 12.68 -14.08 14.30
N ARG A 208 12.89 -14.89 13.26
CA ARG A 208 13.97 -14.70 12.28
C ARG A 208 13.89 -13.38 11.54
N TYR A 209 12.68 -12.87 11.28
CA TYR A 209 12.50 -11.56 10.67
C TYR A 209 13.11 -10.44 11.53
N SER A 210 12.81 -10.45 12.83
CA SER A 210 13.34 -9.46 13.77
C SER A 210 14.85 -9.65 13.98
N ASP A 211 15.30 -10.88 14.21
CA ASP A 211 16.71 -11.21 14.41
C ASP A 211 17.57 -10.77 13.21
N CYS A 212 17.06 -10.94 11.99
CA CYS A 212 17.73 -10.50 10.76
C CYS A 212 17.95 -8.97 10.76
N LEU A 213 16.93 -8.18 11.11
CA LEU A 213 17.06 -6.73 11.12
C LEU A 213 17.97 -6.25 12.26
N TYR A 214 17.86 -6.84 13.45
CA TYR A 214 18.79 -6.55 14.55
C TYR A 214 20.25 -6.89 14.19
N SER A 215 20.48 -7.98 13.47
CA SER A 215 21.81 -8.37 13.00
C SER A 215 22.38 -7.39 11.96
N ILE A 216 21.55 -6.88 11.05
CA ILE A 216 22.00 -5.97 9.99
C ILE A 216 22.23 -4.54 10.49
N PHE A 217 21.32 -4.02 11.33
CA PHE A 217 21.30 -2.60 11.70
C PHE A 217 21.79 -2.32 13.14
N GLY A 218 21.76 -3.31 14.02
CA GLY A 218 22.11 -3.17 15.43
C GLY A 218 20.95 -2.62 16.29
N GLU A 219 20.97 -2.98 17.57
CA GLU A 219 19.91 -2.62 18.54
C GLU A 219 19.81 -1.12 18.79
N GLU A 220 20.95 -0.43 18.90
CA GLU A 220 21.00 1.01 19.15
C GLU A 220 20.30 1.80 18.03
N MET A 221 20.61 1.47 16.78
CA MET A 221 19.99 2.11 15.61
C MET A 221 18.48 1.86 15.55
N LEU A 222 18.03 0.64 15.82
CA LEU A 222 16.60 0.30 15.73
C LEU A 222 15.79 0.89 16.90
N SER A 223 16.39 0.98 18.09
CA SER A 223 15.71 1.47 19.30
C SER A 223 15.64 2.99 19.35
N ASN A 224 16.67 3.67 18.84
CA ASN A 224 16.77 5.13 18.90
C ASN A 224 16.53 5.82 17.54
N GLY A 225 16.52 5.06 16.45
CA GLY A 225 16.33 5.56 15.09
C GLY A 225 14.98 5.21 14.49
N LEU A 226 14.68 5.89 13.39
CA LEU A 226 13.49 5.66 12.58
C LEU A 226 13.82 5.83 11.10
N GLY A 227 13.36 4.89 10.28
CA GLY A 227 13.41 4.96 8.81
C GLY A 227 14.17 3.83 8.13
N VAL A 228 14.58 2.80 8.88
CA VAL A 228 14.92 1.49 8.29
C VAL A 228 13.69 0.97 7.54
N HIS A 229 12.51 0.99 8.16
CA HIS A 229 11.26 0.78 7.43
C HIS A 229 10.74 2.09 6.86
N THR A 230 10.60 2.16 5.53
CA THR A 230 9.98 3.30 4.86
C THR A 230 8.46 3.20 4.90
N TYR A 231 7.92 2.05 4.49
CA TYR A 231 6.49 1.77 4.48
C TYR A 231 6.21 0.34 4.92
N ILE A 232 5.03 0.12 5.52
CA ILE A 232 4.40 -1.20 5.61
C ILE A 232 3.22 -1.22 4.64
N GLY A 233 3.37 -1.93 3.54
CA GLY A 233 2.32 -2.12 2.55
C GLY A 233 1.35 -3.20 2.97
N CYS A 234 0.04 -2.95 2.89
CA CYS A 234 -0.99 -3.89 3.29
C CYS A 234 -2.14 -3.93 2.27
N SER A 235 -2.62 -5.12 1.92
CA SER A 235 -3.89 -5.28 1.20
C SER A 235 -4.75 -6.38 1.79
N ILE A 236 -6.06 -6.13 1.81
CA ILE A 236 -7.07 -7.09 2.28
C ILE A 236 -7.22 -8.22 1.26
N GLN A 237 -7.24 -9.45 1.76
CA GLN A 237 -7.45 -10.69 1.01
C GLN A 237 -8.83 -11.28 1.37
N SER A 238 -9.12 -12.44 0.79
CA SER A 238 -10.29 -13.25 1.18
C SER A 238 -10.32 -13.50 2.69
N LYS A 239 -11.51 -13.64 3.25
CA LYS A 239 -11.77 -13.83 4.70
C LYS A 239 -11.28 -12.67 5.58
N GLY A 240 -10.89 -11.55 4.99
CA GLY A 240 -10.33 -10.40 5.71
C GLY A 240 -8.88 -10.56 6.15
N ASP A 241 -8.15 -11.56 5.63
CA ASP A 241 -6.72 -11.70 5.90
C ASP A 241 -5.93 -10.52 5.32
N LEU A 242 -4.79 -10.20 5.93
CA LEU A 242 -3.92 -9.12 5.47
C LEU A 242 -2.69 -9.68 4.78
N ARG A 243 -2.42 -9.20 3.57
CA ARG A 243 -1.11 -9.40 2.92
C ARG A 243 -0.21 -8.21 3.20
N VAL A 244 0.81 -8.42 4.02
CA VAL A 244 1.78 -7.40 4.45
C VAL A 244 3.08 -7.50 3.64
N VAL A 245 3.68 -6.34 3.33
CA VAL A 245 4.99 -6.20 2.68
C VAL A 245 5.76 -5.07 3.35
N ALA A 246 6.92 -5.34 3.90
CA ALA A 246 7.82 -4.32 4.45
C ALA A 246 8.71 -3.72 3.35
N TYR A 247 8.83 -2.39 3.32
CA TYR A 247 9.75 -1.66 2.45
C TYR A 247 10.92 -1.17 3.31
N VAL A 248 12.04 -1.89 3.25
CA VAL A 248 13.24 -1.61 4.05
C VAL A 248 14.21 -0.76 3.23
N ASN A 249 14.77 0.27 3.85
CA ASN A 249 15.80 1.14 3.32
C ASN A 249 17.12 0.85 4.07
N PRO A 250 18.10 0.17 3.44
CA PRO A 250 19.34 -0.23 4.08
C PRO A 250 20.35 0.90 4.27
N GLN A 251 20.07 2.12 3.78
CA GLN A 251 20.93 3.29 3.97
C GLN A 251 20.17 4.42 4.68
N GLN A 252 20.72 4.91 5.78
CA GLN A 252 20.52 6.28 6.23
C GLN A 252 21.87 7.01 6.22
#